data_AF-A0A399FB55-F1
#
_entry.id   AF-A0A399FB55-F1
#
_cell.length_a   1.000
_cell.length_b   1.000
_cell.length_c   1.000
_cell.angle_alpha   90.00
_cell.angle_beta   90.00
_cell.angle_gamma   90.00
#
_symmetry.space_group_name_H-M   'P 1'
#
loop_
_entity.id
_entity.type
_entity.pdbx_description
1 polymer ?
#
loop_
_entity_poly.entity_id
_entity_poly.type
_entity_poly.pdbx_seq_one_letter_code
_entity_poly.pdbx_strand_id
1 'polypeptide(L)'
;MNLPRAFAVGVLGLLGVWGQAPEPDPGRGVAYAPVFDLVRLVNGWWAMEQNRLVALNPDQAQQALPLLRSLAEPPHLSLEMAQQTRFALEALLTPAQQQWWSAYQQAQQQAFQRWSAKVRTLGPVNLYAYTVPGYWSMLQEIGTGQPFNPFRRPPNASTLARLIARLEGR
;
A
#
# COMPACT_ATOMS: atom_id res chain seq x y z
N MET A 1 52.35 49.38 25.33
CA MET A 1 52.68 48.35 24.33
C MET A 1 51.67 47.21 24.54
N ASN A 2 50.57 47.00 23.79
CA ASN A 2 50.33 46.87 22.33
C ASN A 2 51.37 45.95 21.68
N LEU A 3 51.11 44.73 21.15
CA LEU A 3 49.94 44.09 20.50
C LEU A 3 50.11 42.51 20.51
N PRO A 4 49.18 41.69 19.95
CA PRO A 4 48.87 40.29 20.31
C PRO A 4 49.40 39.24 19.32
N ARG A 5 49.13 37.94 19.56
CA ARG A 5 48.90 36.92 18.52
C ARG A 5 48.19 35.68 19.06
N ALA A 6 46.99 35.46 18.52
CA ALA A 6 46.20 34.24 18.69
C ALA A 6 46.87 33.06 17.96
N PHE A 7 46.80 31.86 18.55
CA PHE A 7 46.95 30.61 17.84
C PHE A 7 45.61 29.86 17.92
N ALA A 8 44.86 29.95 16.82
CA ALA A 8 43.81 29.00 16.52
C ALA A 8 44.47 27.75 15.91
N VAL A 9 44.48 26.64 16.64
CA VAL A 9 44.80 25.34 16.08
C VAL A 9 43.48 24.76 15.56
N GLY A 10 43.29 24.87 14.24
CA GLY A 10 42.23 24.16 13.53
C GLY A 10 42.59 22.69 13.42
N VAL A 11 41.82 21.83 14.08
CA VAL A 11 41.80 20.39 13.80
C VAL A 11 40.75 20.15 12.72
N LEU A 12 41.22 20.04 11.48
CA LEU A 12 40.50 19.42 10.37
C LEU A 12 40.59 17.90 10.54
N GLY A 13 39.46 17.21 10.62
CA GLY A 13 39.43 15.76 10.45
C GLY A 13 38.26 15.04 11.09
N LEU A 14 37.29 14.65 10.24
CA LEU A 14 36.44 13.46 10.38
C LEU A 14 35.39 13.45 11.51
N LEU A 15 34.26 14.12 11.27
CA LEU A 15 32.97 13.61 11.73
C LEU A 15 32.05 13.46 10.53
N GLY A 16 31.72 12.20 10.24
CA GLY A 16 30.89 11.82 9.11
C GLY A 16 29.59 12.61 9.11
N VAL A 17 29.33 13.24 7.97
CA VAL A 17 27.99 13.68 7.60
C VAL A 17 27.15 12.42 7.54
N TRP A 18 26.52 12.08 8.65
CA TRP A 18 25.34 11.23 8.67
C TRP A 18 24.35 11.91 7.75
N GLY A 19 24.19 11.35 6.55
CA GLY A 19 23.14 11.75 5.63
C GLY A 19 21.85 11.77 6.41
N GLN A 20 21.27 12.97 6.52
CA GLN A 20 19.92 13.10 7.04
C GLN A 20 19.06 12.16 6.20
N ALA A 21 18.53 11.11 6.82
CA ALA A 21 17.46 10.36 6.20
C ALA A 21 16.43 11.40 5.76
N PRO A 22 16.02 11.42 4.48
CA PRO A 22 15.07 12.42 4.03
C PRO A 22 13.87 12.38 4.98
N GLU A 23 13.48 13.54 5.52
CA GLU A 23 12.27 13.62 6.33
C GLU A 23 11.14 12.93 5.55
N PRO A 24 10.30 12.12 6.22
CA PRO A 24 9.19 11.44 5.57
C PRO A 24 8.26 12.50 4.98
N ASP A 25 8.41 12.75 3.67
CA ASP A 25 7.59 13.68 2.91
C ASP A 25 6.15 13.15 2.89
N PRO A 26 5.20 13.81 3.60
CA PRO A 26 3.81 13.37 3.63
C PRO A 26 3.15 13.42 2.24
N GLY A 27 3.70 14.21 1.30
CA GLY A 27 3.28 14.24 -0.11
C GLY A 27 3.63 12.97 -0.88
N ARG A 28 4.72 12.28 -0.54
CA ARG A 28 5.09 11.00 -1.19
C ARG A 28 4.07 9.91 -0.91
N GLY A 29 3.52 9.84 0.30
CA GLY A 29 2.48 8.86 0.63
C GLY A 29 1.22 9.01 -0.24
N VAL A 30 0.84 10.23 -0.59
CA VAL A 30 -0.35 10.51 -1.42
C VAL A 30 -0.13 10.06 -2.87
N ALA A 31 1.08 10.20 -3.42
CA ALA A 31 1.40 9.75 -4.78
C ALA A 31 1.24 8.23 -4.95
N TYR A 32 1.38 7.45 -3.88
CA TYR A 32 1.21 5.99 -3.88
C TYR A 32 -0.24 5.52 -3.71
N ALA A 33 -1.22 6.43 -3.76
CA ALA A 33 -2.65 6.07 -3.74
C ALA A 33 -3.03 4.94 -4.72
N PRO A 34 -2.54 4.90 -5.99
CA PRO A 34 -2.85 3.78 -6.90
C PRO A 34 -2.41 2.42 -6.36
N VAL A 35 -1.26 2.35 -5.69
CA VAL A 35 -0.73 1.13 -5.08
C VAL A 35 -1.61 0.73 -3.89
N PHE A 36 -1.98 1.68 -3.04
CA PHE A 36 -2.84 1.42 -1.89
C PHE A 36 -4.25 0.98 -2.30
N ASP A 37 -4.82 1.59 -3.34
CA ASP A 37 -6.11 1.22 -3.89
C ASP A 37 -6.09 -0.20 -4.46
N LEU A 38 -5.02 -0.58 -5.17
CA LEU A 38 -4.86 -1.95 -5.65
C LEU A 38 -4.73 -2.95 -4.49
N VAL A 39 -3.97 -2.62 -3.44
CA VAL A 39 -3.90 -3.47 -2.23
C VAL A 39 -5.28 -3.61 -1.58
N ARG A 40 -6.06 -2.53 -1.46
CA ARG A 40 -7.44 -2.59 -0.96
C ARG A 40 -8.32 -3.47 -1.84
N LEU A 41 -8.20 -3.37 -3.16
CA LEU A 41 -8.96 -4.18 -4.11
C LEU A 41 -8.65 -5.67 -3.92
N VAL A 42 -7.38 -6.06 -3.88
CA VAL A 42 -6.97 -7.46 -3.69
C VAL A 42 -7.46 -8.02 -2.35
N ASN A 43 -7.34 -7.25 -1.26
CA ASN A 43 -7.89 -7.66 0.04
C ASN A 43 -9.43 -7.72 0.02
N GLY A 44 -10.07 -6.83 -0.73
CA GLY A 44 -11.51 -6.81 -0.97
C GLY A 44 -12.00 -8.02 -1.76
N TRP A 45 -11.27 -8.42 -2.79
CA TRP A 45 -11.53 -9.63 -3.57
C TRP A 45 -11.38 -10.88 -2.73
N TRP A 46 -10.38 -10.92 -1.84
CA TRP A 46 -10.31 -12.01 -0.86
C TRP A 46 -11.54 -12.07 0.04
N ALA A 47 -12.07 -10.92 0.50
CA ALA A 47 -13.32 -10.87 1.27
C ALA A 47 -14.54 -11.27 0.42
N MET A 48 -14.59 -10.88 -0.85
CA MET A 48 -15.61 -11.29 -1.82
C MET A 48 -15.62 -12.81 -2.00
N GLU A 49 -14.45 -13.44 -2.12
CA GLU A 49 -14.30 -14.89 -2.27
C GLU A 49 -14.75 -15.69 -1.03
N GLN A 50 -14.81 -15.05 0.15
CA GLN A 50 -15.43 -15.65 1.35
C GLN A 50 -16.96 -15.61 1.30
N ASN A 51 -17.55 -14.75 0.46
CA ASN A 51 -18.98 -14.61 0.30
C ASN A 51 -19.45 -15.33 -0.98
N ARG A 52 -20.00 -16.55 -0.81
CA ARG A 52 -20.41 -17.42 -1.93
C ARG A 52 -21.41 -16.80 -2.91
N LEU A 53 -22.17 -15.77 -2.51
CA LEU A 53 -23.17 -15.12 -3.37
C LEU A 53 -22.55 -14.16 -4.39
N VAL A 54 -21.33 -13.68 -4.14
CA VAL A 54 -20.65 -12.68 -4.98
C VAL A 54 -19.25 -13.12 -5.40
N ALA A 55 -18.86 -14.34 -5.04
CA ALA A 55 -17.60 -14.94 -5.44
C ALA A 55 -17.41 -14.92 -6.98
N LEU A 56 -16.18 -14.85 -7.44
CA LEU A 56 -15.85 -14.90 -8.86
C LEU A 56 -16.27 -16.25 -9.46
N ASN A 57 -16.76 -16.23 -10.69
CA ASN A 57 -17.01 -17.45 -11.45
C ASN A 57 -15.70 -18.00 -12.07
N PRO A 58 -15.69 -19.22 -12.65
CA PRO A 58 -14.49 -19.81 -13.24
C PRO A 58 -13.84 -18.95 -14.34
N ASP A 59 -14.63 -18.34 -15.22
CA ASP A 59 -14.11 -17.52 -16.32
C ASP A 59 -13.43 -16.24 -15.81
N GLN A 60 -14.03 -15.58 -14.81
CA GLN A 60 -13.45 -14.42 -14.12
C GLN A 60 -12.16 -14.82 -13.39
N ALA A 61 -12.14 -15.98 -12.74
CA ALA A 61 -10.95 -16.50 -12.06
C ALA A 61 -9.81 -16.74 -13.05
N GLN A 62 -10.08 -17.39 -14.18
CA GLN A 62 -9.09 -17.65 -15.22
C GLN A 62 -8.50 -16.36 -15.80
N GLN A 63 -9.32 -15.33 -15.99
CA GLN A 63 -8.87 -14.01 -16.46
C GLN A 63 -8.11 -13.22 -15.38
N ALA A 64 -8.49 -13.36 -14.10
CA ALA A 64 -7.85 -12.66 -12.99
C ALA A 64 -6.49 -13.25 -12.61
N LEU A 65 -6.30 -14.57 -12.71
CA LEU A 65 -5.08 -15.26 -12.30
C LEU A 65 -3.78 -14.68 -12.89
N PRO A 66 -3.65 -14.44 -14.22
CA PRO A 66 -2.42 -13.85 -14.76
C PRO A 66 -2.17 -12.43 -14.22
N LEU A 67 -3.23 -11.63 -14.02
CA LEU A 67 -3.13 -10.28 -13.45
C LEU A 67 -2.69 -10.32 -11.98
N LEU A 68 -3.19 -11.27 -11.19
CA LEU A 68 -2.85 -11.40 -9.77
C LEU A 68 -1.42 -11.95 -9.58
N ARG A 69 -1.00 -12.92 -10.40
CA ARG A 69 0.35 -13.49 -10.33
C ARG A 69 1.41 -12.45 -10.66
N SER A 70 1.18 -11.62 -11.68
CA SER A 70 2.12 -10.58 -12.08
C SER A 70 2.40 -9.54 -10.99
N LEU A 71 1.49 -9.36 -10.02
CA LEU A 71 1.69 -8.45 -8.89
C LEU A 71 2.86 -8.85 -7.99
N ALA A 72 3.18 -10.14 -7.89
CA ALA A 72 4.26 -10.62 -7.02
C ALA A 72 5.64 -10.63 -7.72
N GLU A 73 5.68 -10.54 -9.04
CA GLU A 73 6.90 -10.71 -9.84
C GLU A 73 7.88 -9.54 -9.73
N PRO A 74 7.49 -8.27 -9.93
CA PRO A 74 8.45 -7.19 -10.03
C PRO A 74 8.96 -6.80 -8.63
N PRO A 75 10.26 -6.45 -8.49
CA PRO A 75 10.80 -5.94 -7.22
C PRO A 75 10.19 -4.59 -6.82
N HIS A 76 9.70 -3.82 -7.80
CA HIS A 76 9.00 -2.56 -7.61
C HIS A 76 7.67 -2.55 -8.35
N LEU A 77 6.59 -2.18 -7.67
CA LEU A 77 5.29 -1.94 -8.28
C LEU A 77 5.16 -0.46 -8.62
N SER A 78 5.22 -0.12 -9.91
CA SER A 78 5.03 1.26 -10.37
C SER A 78 3.58 1.72 -10.19
N LEU A 79 3.39 3.03 -10.09
CA LEU A 79 2.05 3.64 -9.94
C LEU A 79 1.15 3.34 -11.14
N GLU A 80 1.71 3.39 -12.34
CA GLU A 80 1.00 3.10 -13.59
C GLU A 80 0.55 1.64 -13.65
N MET A 81 1.46 0.69 -13.35
CA MET A 81 1.13 -0.73 -13.34
C MET A 81 0.06 -1.02 -12.28
N ALA A 82 0.16 -0.42 -11.10
CA ALA A 82 -0.85 -0.56 -10.06
C ALA A 82 -2.23 -0.09 -10.54
N GLN A 83 -2.29 1.07 -11.22
CA GLN A 83 -3.53 1.62 -11.76
C GLN A 83 -4.10 0.75 -12.89
N GLN A 84 -3.28 0.33 -13.84
CA GLN A 84 -3.69 -0.51 -14.95
C GLN A 84 -4.21 -1.87 -14.47
N THR A 85 -3.48 -2.55 -13.59
CA THR A 85 -3.91 -3.83 -13.04
C THR A 85 -5.18 -3.68 -12.21
N ARG A 86 -5.32 -2.60 -11.44
CA ARG A 86 -6.56 -2.30 -10.70
C ARG A 86 -7.75 -2.21 -11.65
N PHE A 87 -7.66 -1.41 -12.72
CA PHE A 87 -8.76 -1.26 -13.68
C PHE A 87 -9.06 -2.55 -14.43
N ALA A 88 -8.03 -3.30 -14.81
CA ALA A 88 -8.21 -4.60 -15.45
C ALA A 88 -8.95 -5.58 -14.54
N LEU A 89 -8.62 -5.62 -13.25
CA LEU A 89 -9.35 -6.44 -12.27
C LEU A 89 -10.78 -5.94 -12.08
N GLU A 90 -11.00 -4.65 -11.84
CA GLU A 90 -12.34 -4.06 -11.66
C GLU A 90 -13.27 -4.32 -12.88
N ALA A 91 -12.72 -4.33 -14.09
CA ALA A 91 -13.46 -4.63 -15.32
C ALA A 91 -13.99 -6.07 -15.39
N LEU A 92 -13.41 -7.00 -14.64
CA LEU A 92 -13.90 -8.38 -14.57
C LEU A 92 -15.17 -8.50 -13.73
N LEU A 93 -15.48 -7.53 -12.87
CA LEU A 93 -16.61 -7.62 -11.94
C LEU A 93 -17.95 -7.47 -12.67
N THR A 94 -18.89 -8.36 -12.39
CA THR A 94 -20.30 -8.22 -12.79
C THR A 94 -20.97 -7.04 -12.06
N PRO A 95 -22.11 -6.53 -12.55
CA PRO A 95 -22.83 -5.46 -11.85
C PRO A 95 -23.16 -5.78 -10.38
N ALA A 96 -23.54 -7.03 -10.07
CA ALA A 96 -23.81 -7.45 -8.70
C ALA A 96 -22.56 -7.42 -7.80
N GLN A 97 -21.41 -7.85 -8.34
CA GLN A 97 -20.13 -7.80 -7.63
C GLN A 97 -19.61 -6.36 -7.47
N GLN A 98 -19.82 -5.50 -8.46
CA GLN A 98 -19.51 -4.06 -8.37
C GLN A 98 -20.37 -3.38 -7.30
N GLN A 99 -21.65 -3.71 -7.22
CA GLN A 99 -22.54 -3.21 -6.16
C GLN A 99 -22.08 -3.69 -4.78
N TRP A 100 -21.71 -4.96 -4.65
CA TRP A 100 -21.16 -5.49 -3.41
C TRP A 100 -19.85 -4.80 -3.02
N TRP A 101 -18.94 -4.63 -3.98
CA TRP A 101 -17.66 -3.93 -3.77
C TRP A 101 -17.86 -2.49 -3.30
N SER A 102 -18.82 -1.78 -3.92
CA SER A 102 -19.18 -0.42 -3.51
C SER A 102 -19.71 -0.38 -2.07
N ALA A 103 -20.61 -1.30 -1.72
CA ALA A 103 -21.13 -1.42 -0.36
C ALA A 103 -20.04 -1.77 0.67
N TYR A 104 -19.11 -2.66 0.30
CA TYR A 104 -17.97 -3.04 1.13
C TYR A 104 -17.05 -1.84 1.40
N GLN A 105 -16.72 -1.05 0.37
CA GLN A 105 -15.93 0.18 0.53
C GLN A 105 -16.66 1.22 1.39
N GLN A 106 -17.96 1.37 1.20
CA GLN A 106 -18.77 2.28 2.02
C GLN A 106 -18.79 1.85 3.49
N ALA A 107 -18.92 0.55 3.76
CA ALA A 107 -18.86 0.01 5.12
C ALA A 107 -17.50 0.28 5.77
N GLN A 108 -16.40 0.10 5.04
CA GLN A 108 -15.05 0.45 5.50
C GLN A 108 -14.94 1.95 5.81
N GLN A 109 -15.46 2.82 4.94
CA GLN A 109 -15.45 4.27 5.17
C GLN A 109 -16.23 4.64 6.44
N GLN A 110 -17.42 4.08 6.63
CA GLN A 110 -18.22 4.34 7.83
C GLN A 110 -17.58 3.78 9.10
N ALA A 111 -16.93 2.62 9.02
CA ALA A 111 -16.18 2.06 10.13
C ALA A 111 -14.97 2.94 10.48
N PHE A 112 -14.25 3.43 9.47
CA PHE A 112 -13.16 4.39 9.64
C PHE A 112 -13.66 5.69 10.30
N GLN A 113 -14.77 6.29 9.84
CA GLN A 113 -15.31 7.51 10.45
C GLN A 113 -15.68 7.32 11.93
N ARG A 114 -16.30 6.16 12.26
CA ARG A 114 -16.63 5.82 13.65
C ARG A 114 -15.38 5.58 14.49
N TRP A 115 -14.34 4.97 13.92
CA TRP A 115 -13.08 4.72 14.59
C TRP A 115 -12.28 6.02 14.78
N SER A 116 -12.11 6.84 13.74
CA SER A 116 -11.38 8.12 13.80
C SER A 116 -12.03 9.11 14.76
N ALA A 117 -13.36 9.14 14.84
CA ALA A 117 -14.08 9.96 15.82
C ALA A 117 -13.76 9.58 17.27
N LYS A 118 -13.47 8.30 17.54
CA LYS A 118 -13.09 7.80 18.89
C LYS A 118 -11.63 8.03 19.21
N VAL A 119 -10.77 8.10 18.19
CA VAL A 119 -9.32 8.17 18.34
C VAL A 119 -8.84 9.57 17.95
N ARG A 120 -9.20 10.57 18.77
CA ARG A 120 -8.76 11.96 18.61
C ARG A 120 -7.27 12.18 18.91
N THR A 121 -6.58 11.20 19.47
CA THR A 121 -5.23 11.34 20.05
C THR A 121 -4.09 10.80 19.19
N LEU A 122 -4.37 10.09 18.08
CA LEU A 122 -3.33 9.48 17.23
C LEU A 122 -2.85 10.37 16.06
N GLY A 123 -3.23 11.66 16.03
CA GLY A 123 -2.90 12.57 14.93
C GLY A 123 -3.76 12.35 13.67
N PRO A 124 -3.37 12.91 12.52
CA PRO A 124 -4.14 12.79 11.28
C PRO A 124 -4.10 11.35 10.75
N VAL A 125 -5.13 10.57 11.08
CA VAL A 125 -5.36 9.24 10.52
C VAL A 125 -6.17 9.34 9.22
N ASN A 126 -5.85 8.48 8.25
CA ASN A 126 -6.56 8.41 6.97
C ASN A 126 -7.17 7.03 6.74
N LEU A 127 -8.00 6.91 5.70
CA LEU A 127 -8.70 5.67 5.38
C LEU A 127 -7.73 4.51 5.10
N TYR A 128 -6.59 4.76 4.45
CA TYR A 128 -5.60 3.73 4.15
C TYR A 128 -4.98 3.14 5.41
N ALA A 129 -4.73 3.96 6.44
CA ALA A 129 -4.26 3.47 7.74
C ALA A 129 -5.23 2.46 8.39
N TYR A 130 -6.52 2.52 8.04
CA TYR A 130 -7.53 1.58 8.51
C TYR A 130 -7.74 0.39 7.57
N THR A 131 -7.68 0.62 6.25
CA THR A 131 -8.12 -0.35 5.23
C THR A 131 -6.99 -1.08 4.50
N VAL A 132 -5.74 -0.61 4.61
CA VAL A 132 -4.56 -1.20 3.99
C VAL A 132 -3.72 -1.88 5.06
N PRO A 133 -3.67 -3.22 5.10
CA PRO A 133 -2.83 -3.94 6.05
C PRO A 133 -1.35 -3.61 5.83
N GLY A 134 -0.67 -3.17 6.90
CA GLY A 134 0.74 -2.77 6.86
C GLY A 134 1.01 -1.35 6.35
N TYR A 135 -0.02 -0.51 6.22
CA TYR A 135 0.09 0.87 5.69
C TYR A 135 1.27 1.68 6.27
N TRP A 136 1.45 1.68 7.60
CA TRP A 136 2.52 2.45 8.24
C TRP A 136 3.92 1.96 7.86
N SER A 137 4.11 0.64 7.77
CA SER A 137 5.37 0.05 7.29
C SER A 137 5.63 0.39 5.82
N MET A 138 4.58 0.37 4.98
CA MET A 138 4.70 0.79 3.58
C MET A 138 5.15 2.23 3.44
N LEU A 139 4.60 3.16 4.23
CA LEU A 139 5.01 4.56 4.20
C LEU A 139 6.48 4.74 4.59
N GLN A 140 6.97 3.97 5.57
CA GLN A 140 8.39 3.99 5.95
C GLN A 140 9.26 3.54 4.77
N GLU A 141 8.92 2.42 4.12
CA GLU A 141 9.65 1.90 2.95
C GLU A 141 9.63 2.89 1.78
N ILE A 142 8.46 3.47 1.47
CA ILE A 142 8.32 4.51 0.44
C ILE A 142 9.23 5.72 0.75
N GLY A 143 9.31 6.12 2.01
CA GLY A 143 10.18 7.19 2.47
C GLY A 143 11.67 6.94 2.18
N THR A 144 12.11 5.68 2.21
CA THR A 144 13.51 5.30 1.91
C THR A 144 13.88 5.42 0.42
N GLY A 145 12.89 5.51 -0.47
CA GLY A 145 13.11 5.57 -1.92
C GLY A 145 13.57 4.25 -2.56
N GLN A 146 13.61 3.14 -1.80
CA GLN A 146 13.94 1.82 -2.32
C GLN A 146 12.81 1.24 -3.20
N PRO A 147 13.11 0.29 -4.10
CA PRO A 147 12.11 -0.51 -4.81
C PRO A 147 11.06 -1.07 -3.84
N PHE A 148 9.83 -0.60 -4.01
CA PHE A 148 8.72 -0.97 -3.14
C PHE A 148 7.66 -1.77 -3.92
N ASN A 149 7.31 -2.95 -3.40
CA ASN A 149 6.16 -3.75 -3.86
C ASN A 149 5.45 -4.39 -2.64
N PRO A 150 4.23 -3.96 -2.29
CA PRO A 150 3.52 -4.50 -1.13
C PRO A 150 3.16 -5.99 -1.30
N PHE A 151 2.98 -6.48 -2.53
CA PHE A 151 2.63 -7.88 -2.79
C PHE A 151 3.79 -8.86 -2.63
N ARG A 152 5.00 -8.35 -2.35
CA ARG A 152 6.18 -9.14 -1.96
C ARG A 152 6.46 -9.10 -0.46
N ARG A 153 5.61 -8.42 0.32
CA ARG A 153 5.75 -8.26 1.77
C ARG A 153 4.50 -8.76 2.50
N PRO A 154 4.66 -9.45 3.65
CA PRO A 154 3.52 -9.72 4.50
C PRO A 154 2.94 -8.41 5.05
N PRO A 155 1.62 -8.34 5.30
CA PRO A 155 0.64 -9.43 5.14
C PRO A 155 0.09 -9.57 3.71
N ASN A 156 0.37 -8.62 2.80
CA ASN A 156 -0.28 -8.57 1.49
C ASN A 156 0.16 -9.69 0.54
N ALA A 157 1.43 -10.10 0.61
CA ALA A 157 1.92 -11.29 -0.09
C ALA A 157 1.12 -12.56 0.30
N SER A 158 0.81 -12.72 1.59
CA SER A 158 0.04 -13.86 2.09
C SER A 158 -1.42 -13.80 1.66
N THR A 159 -2.04 -12.61 1.62
CA THR A 159 -3.41 -12.46 1.09
C THR A 159 -3.45 -12.73 -0.41
N LEU A 160 -2.49 -12.22 -1.19
CA LEU A 160 -2.40 -12.48 -2.63
C LEU A 160 -2.26 -13.98 -2.90
N ALA A 161 -1.35 -14.66 -2.20
CA ALA A 161 -1.16 -16.10 -2.36
C ALA A 161 -2.44 -16.90 -2.03
N ARG A 162 -3.16 -16.53 -0.96
CA ARG A 162 -4.45 -17.17 -0.61
C ARG A 162 -5.53 -16.94 -1.67
N LEU A 163 -5.61 -15.72 -2.21
CA LEU A 163 -6.54 -15.41 -3.29
C LEU A 163 -6.23 -16.21 -4.54
N ILE A 164 -4.96 -16.24 -4.97
CA ILE A 164 -4.52 -17.04 -6.13
C ILE A 164 -4.88 -18.52 -5.93
N ALA A 165 -4.50 -19.13 -4.81
CA ALA A 165 -4.79 -20.54 -4.53
C ALA A 165 -6.29 -20.84 -4.51
N ARG A 166 -7.11 -19.91 -4.02
CA ARG A 166 -8.57 -20.03 -4.01
C ARG A 166 -9.15 -20.00 -5.42
N LEU A 167 -8.62 -19.15 -6.29
CA LEU A 167 -9.06 -19.02 -7.69
C LEU A 167 -8.56 -20.17 -8.57
N GLU A 168 -7.39 -20.75 -8.28
CA GLU A 168 -6.88 -21.96 -8.94
C GLU A 168 -7.70 -23.21 -8.61
N GLY A 169 -8.33 -23.26 -7.44
CA GLY A 169 -9.18 -24.37 -7.03
C GLY A 169 -10.63 -24.32 -7.53
N ARG A 170 -10.94 -23.42 -8.48
CA ARG A 170 -12.27 -23.28 -9.10
C ARG A 170 -12.34 -24.05 -10.41
#